data_AF-A0A9D0HFS1-F1
#
_entry.id   AF-A0A9D0HFS1-F1
#
_cell.length_a   1.000
_cell.length_b   1.000
_cell.length_c   1.000
_cell.angle_alpha   90.00
_cell.angle_beta   90.00
_cell.angle_gamma   90.00
#
_symmetry.space_group_name_H-M   'P 1'
#
loop_
_entity.id
_entity.type
_entity.pdbx_description
1 polymer ?
#
loop_
_entity_poly.entity_id
_entity_poly.type
_entity_poly.pdbx_seq_one_letter_code
_entity_poly.pdbx_strand_id
1 'polypeptide(L)'
;MPTPRHDHPVRPRHGGTTLVAMLLVGLGTHLAGGCGGGQTRRRLLDRDNPADTPARIRQFLSAWRSHPTSVGVGNAVGIIDEQTLVGIDLRSGRRWHQHHPLSGRPYLAGSLLVGLGGGQLFALDANTGRQLWQRPAVGGLRGADDDGDITLVSIASLSGERTTMLAIDRSGRVVRQLDASGA
;
A
#
# COMPACT_ATOMS: atom_id res chain seq x y z
N MET A 1 50.34 69.17 11.53
CA MET A 1 49.31 69.34 10.49
C MET A 1 48.52 68.04 10.40
N PRO A 2 47.18 68.01 10.20
CA PRO A 2 46.11 68.95 10.54
C PRO A 2 44.96 68.29 11.36
N THR A 3 44.03 69.14 11.80
CA THR A 3 42.78 68.92 12.57
C THR A 3 41.67 68.13 11.85
N PRO A 4 40.62 67.66 12.56
CA PRO A 4 39.49 66.93 11.97
C PRO A 4 38.42 67.88 11.40
N ARG A 5 37.61 67.40 10.46
CA ARG A 5 36.23 67.89 10.23
C ARG A 5 35.40 66.90 9.39
N HIS A 6 34.14 66.80 9.81
CA HIS A 6 33.01 66.14 9.15
C HIS A 6 32.74 66.69 7.74
N ASP A 7 32.15 65.85 6.88
CA ASP A 7 30.91 66.17 6.16
C ASP A 7 30.35 64.92 5.43
N HIS A 8 29.11 64.54 5.79
CA HIS A 8 28.11 63.97 4.87
C HIS A 8 27.36 65.14 4.22
N PRO A 9 26.53 65.04 3.16
CA PRO A 9 25.87 63.87 2.54
C PRO A 9 26.01 63.88 0.99
N VAL A 10 25.47 62.97 0.17
CA VAL A 10 24.09 62.95 -0.37
C VAL A 10 23.99 61.76 -1.34
N ARG A 11 23.01 60.87 -1.15
CA ARG A 11 22.32 60.12 -2.23
C ARG A 11 21.10 60.98 -2.63
N PRO A 12 20.55 60.96 -3.86
CA PRO A 12 20.18 59.75 -4.62
C PRO A 12 20.29 59.92 -6.16
N ARG A 13 20.09 58.88 -6.99
CA ARG A 13 18.79 58.61 -7.63
C ARG A 13 18.87 57.36 -8.49
N HIS A 14 17.83 56.54 -8.38
CA HIS A 14 17.47 55.50 -9.31
C HIS A 14 17.07 56.11 -10.66
N GLY A 15 17.59 55.54 -11.75
CA GLY A 15 17.15 55.75 -13.13
C GLY A 15 17.48 54.49 -13.91
N GLY A 16 16.45 53.80 -14.41
CA GLY A 16 16.52 52.39 -14.78
C GLY A 16 17.00 52.10 -16.20
N THR A 17 17.18 50.82 -16.51
CA THR A 17 16.94 50.25 -17.84
C THR A 17 16.88 48.72 -17.73
N THR A 18 15.87 48.13 -18.34
CA THR A 18 15.70 46.68 -18.51
C THR A 18 16.73 46.14 -19.49
N LEU A 19 17.49 45.10 -19.12
CA LEU A 19 18.01 44.15 -20.11
C LEU A 19 18.16 42.75 -19.51
N VAL A 20 17.67 41.79 -20.28
CA VAL A 20 17.60 40.34 -20.05
C VAL A 20 18.99 39.70 -20.08
N ALA A 21 19.29 38.77 -19.17
CA ALA A 21 20.25 37.68 -19.40
C ALA A 21 20.07 36.50 -18.42
N MET A 22 19.49 35.43 -18.96
CA MET A 22 19.68 33.99 -18.72
C MET A 22 20.37 33.43 -17.45
N LEU A 23 19.61 32.56 -16.79
CA LEU A 23 19.89 31.16 -16.43
C LEU A 23 21.09 30.83 -15.52
N LEU A 24 20.79 30.39 -14.29
CA LEU A 24 21.54 29.32 -13.63
C LEU A 24 20.58 28.40 -12.86
N VAL A 25 20.72 27.11 -13.18
CA VAL A 25 19.92 25.96 -12.75
C VAL A 25 20.13 25.68 -11.27
N GLY A 26 19.05 25.68 -10.49
CA GLY A 26 19.01 25.17 -9.12
C GLY A 26 18.17 23.91 -9.06
N LEU A 27 18.83 22.76 -9.22
CA LEU A 27 18.24 21.42 -9.19
C LEU A 27 17.90 21.05 -7.73
N GLY A 28 16.68 21.38 -7.30
CA GLY A 28 16.13 20.99 -6.00
C GLY A 28 15.03 19.95 -6.17
N THR A 29 15.40 18.71 -6.49
CA THR A 29 14.47 17.57 -6.57
C THR A 29 14.00 17.19 -5.16
N HIS A 30 12.90 17.81 -4.71
CA HIS A 30 12.07 17.22 -3.66
C HIS A 30 11.34 16.01 -4.23
N LEU A 31 11.96 14.83 -4.14
CA LEU A 31 11.25 13.57 -4.30
C LEU A 31 10.29 13.41 -3.11
N ALA A 32 9.10 13.97 -3.24
CA ALA A 32 7.96 13.51 -2.48
C ALA A 32 7.64 12.09 -2.96
N GLY A 33 8.30 11.10 -2.34
CA GLY A 33 7.99 9.68 -2.48
C GLY A 33 6.63 9.37 -1.83
N GLY A 34 5.56 9.86 -2.42
CA GLY A 34 4.19 9.47 -2.09
C GLY A 34 3.88 8.11 -2.70
N CYS A 35 4.32 7.03 -2.06
CA CYS A 35 3.85 5.68 -2.38
C CYS A 35 2.72 5.30 -1.42
N GLY A 36 1.48 5.56 -1.82
CA GLY A 36 0.31 5.12 -1.06
C GLY A 36 -0.94 5.85 -1.49
N GLY A 37 -1.65 5.31 -2.48
CA GLY A 37 -2.91 5.88 -2.96
C GLY A 37 -3.12 5.76 -4.47
N GLY A 38 -2.58 4.74 -5.11
CA GLY A 38 -2.99 4.40 -6.47
C GLY A 38 -4.41 3.85 -6.45
N GLN A 39 -5.42 4.70 -6.31
CA GLN A 39 -6.75 4.38 -6.81
C GLN A 39 -6.55 4.13 -8.29
N THR A 40 -6.69 2.89 -8.75
CA THR A 40 -6.83 2.65 -10.18
C THR A 40 -8.04 3.48 -10.58
N ARG A 41 -7.85 4.59 -11.31
CA ARG A 41 -8.95 5.26 -12.00
C ARG A 41 -9.38 4.33 -13.13
N ARG A 42 -10.01 3.22 -12.78
CA ARG A 42 -10.91 2.52 -13.69
C ARG A 42 -12.17 3.35 -13.69
N ARG A 43 -12.69 3.64 -14.87
CA ARG A 43 -14.07 4.08 -15.04
C ARG A 43 -14.91 2.91 -14.52
N LEU A 44 -15.26 2.94 -13.24
CA LEU A 44 -15.93 1.84 -12.52
C LEU A 44 -17.29 1.50 -13.14
N LEU A 45 -17.83 2.41 -13.95
CA LEU A 45 -19.04 2.27 -14.73
C LEU A 45 -18.75 2.85 -16.11
N ASP A 46 -18.84 2.02 -17.14
CA ASP A 46 -18.73 2.47 -18.51
C ASP A 46 -20.14 2.80 -19.03
N ARG A 47 -20.38 4.07 -19.35
CA ARG A 47 -21.72 4.52 -19.79
C ARG A 47 -22.16 3.88 -21.11
N ASP A 48 -21.18 3.42 -21.88
CA ASP A 48 -21.39 2.81 -23.19
C ASP A 48 -21.52 1.28 -23.10
N ASN A 49 -21.32 0.70 -21.91
CA ASN A 49 -21.55 -0.72 -21.65
C ASN A 49 -23.04 -0.96 -21.33
N PRO A 50 -23.79 -1.69 -22.19
CA PRO A 50 -25.21 -1.98 -21.95
C PRO A 50 -25.46 -2.86 -20.71
N ALA A 51 -24.41 -3.46 -20.13
CA ALA A 51 -24.49 -4.15 -18.84
C ALA A 51 -24.47 -3.19 -17.63
N ASP A 52 -23.98 -1.96 -17.77
CA ASP A 52 -23.80 -0.99 -16.68
C ASP A 52 -25.02 -0.06 -16.51
N THR A 53 -26.22 -0.60 -16.69
CA THR A 53 -27.45 0.17 -16.47
C THR A 53 -27.74 0.34 -14.98
N PRO A 54 -28.38 1.45 -14.55
CA PRO A 54 -28.78 1.64 -13.16
C PRO A 54 -29.63 0.48 -12.61
N ALA A 55 -30.42 -0.17 -13.45
CA ALA A 55 -31.23 -1.34 -13.06
C ALA A 55 -30.36 -2.56 -12.74
N ARG A 56 -29.38 -2.89 -13.59
CA ARG A 56 -28.47 -4.03 -13.36
C ARG A 56 -27.52 -3.78 -12.19
N ILE A 57 -27.04 -2.54 -12.02
CA ILE A 57 -26.25 -2.15 -10.85
C ILE A 57 -27.08 -2.33 -9.56
N ARG A 58 -28.35 -1.91 -9.56
CA ARG A 58 -29.23 -2.10 -8.39
C ARG A 58 -29.50 -3.58 -8.11
N GLN A 59 -29.72 -4.39 -9.15
CA GLN A 59 -29.91 -5.84 -9.02
C GLN A 59 -28.65 -6.53 -8.49
N PHE A 60 -27.47 -6.15 -8.99
CA PHE A 60 -26.19 -6.61 -8.48
C PHE A 60 -26.05 -6.22 -7.00
N LEU A 61 -26.21 -4.93 -6.65
CA LEU A 61 -26.08 -4.45 -5.28
C LEU A 61 -27.10 -5.07 -4.33
N SER A 62 -28.32 -5.38 -4.77
CA SER A 62 -29.31 -6.08 -3.91
C SER A 62 -28.90 -7.52 -3.66
N ALA A 63 -28.39 -8.22 -4.66
CA ALA A 63 -27.82 -9.56 -4.50
C ALA A 63 -26.53 -9.54 -3.68
N TRP A 64 -25.71 -8.50 -3.80
CA TRP A 64 -24.44 -8.38 -3.09
C TRP A 64 -24.63 -7.97 -1.62
N ARG A 65 -25.60 -7.11 -1.31
CA ARG A 65 -25.94 -6.72 0.07
C ARG A 65 -26.44 -7.88 0.93
N SER A 66 -26.98 -8.93 0.31
CA SER A 66 -27.32 -10.17 1.02
C SER A 66 -26.12 -11.08 1.28
N HIS A 67 -24.94 -10.76 0.74
CA HIS A 67 -23.69 -11.44 1.12
C HIS A 67 -23.07 -10.69 2.31
N PRO A 68 -22.69 -11.39 3.39
CA PRO A 68 -21.96 -10.76 4.48
C PRO A 68 -20.63 -10.22 3.92
N THR A 69 -20.48 -8.89 3.87
CA THR A 69 -19.15 -8.31 3.72
C THR A 69 -18.37 -8.67 4.97
N SER A 70 -17.19 -9.26 4.82
CA SER A 70 -16.24 -9.45 5.93
C SER A 70 -16.16 -8.13 6.69
N VAL A 71 -16.62 -8.11 7.95
CA VAL A 71 -16.60 -6.92 8.78
C VAL A 71 -15.15 -6.50 8.83
N GLY A 72 -14.82 -5.38 8.17
CA GLY A 72 -13.47 -4.84 8.17
C GLY A 72 -13.03 -4.76 9.62
N VAL A 73 -11.96 -5.50 9.94
CA VAL A 73 -11.53 -5.57 11.32
C VAL A 73 -11.05 -4.18 11.67
N GLY A 74 -11.55 -3.62 12.78
CA GLY A 74 -11.18 -2.29 13.23
C GLY A 74 -9.76 -2.29 13.76
N ASN A 75 -8.78 -2.66 12.95
CA ASN A 75 -7.38 -2.81 13.30
C ASN A 75 -6.51 -1.99 12.36
N ALA A 76 -5.43 -1.43 12.89
CA ALA A 76 -4.31 -0.97 12.10
C ALA A 76 -3.12 -1.90 12.35
N VAL A 77 -2.40 -2.23 11.27
CA VAL A 77 -1.15 -2.99 11.34
C VAL A 77 -0.03 -2.12 10.79
N GLY A 78 1.12 -2.14 11.47
CA GLY A 78 2.33 -1.46 11.08
C GLY A 78 3.54 -2.37 11.16
N ILE A 79 4.63 -1.86 10.62
CA ILE A 79 5.97 -2.45 10.67
C ILE A 79 6.86 -1.39 11.31
N ILE A 80 7.51 -1.70 12.42
CA ILE A 80 8.33 -0.73 13.18
C ILE A 80 9.85 -0.93 13.00
N ASP A 81 10.28 -2.06 12.43
CA ASP A 81 11.64 -2.35 11.96
C ASP A 81 11.58 -3.38 10.80
N GLU A 82 12.67 -4.03 10.39
CA GLU A 82 12.60 -4.99 9.26
C GLU A 82 11.83 -6.29 9.55
N GLN A 83 11.53 -6.61 10.82
CA GLN A 83 11.02 -7.93 11.24
C GLN A 83 9.91 -7.86 12.30
N THR A 84 9.53 -6.68 12.78
CA THR A 84 8.53 -6.52 13.83
C THR A 84 7.24 -5.99 13.26
N LEU A 85 6.23 -6.86 13.28
CA LEU A 85 4.83 -6.54 13.04
C LEU A 85 4.21 -6.01 14.32
N VAL A 86 3.43 -4.94 14.21
CA VAL A 86 2.59 -4.44 15.28
C VAL A 86 1.17 -4.32 14.80
N GLY A 87 0.22 -4.66 15.66
CA GLY A 87 -1.19 -4.39 15.42
C GLY A 87 -1.84 -3.72 16.59
N ILE A 88 -2.85 -2.91 16.30
CA ILE A 88 -3.70 -2.25 17.27
C ILE A 88 -5.16 -2.38 16.86
N ASP A 89 -5.98 -2.85 17.80
CA ASP A 89 -7.43 -2.74 17.70
C ASP A 89 -7.83 -1.29 17.98
N LEU A 90 -8.41 -0.64 16.98
CA LEU A 90 -8.76 0.78 16.97
C LEU A 90 -9.97 1.10 17.85
N ARG A 91 -10.75 0.10 18.26
CA ARG A 91 -11.91 0.29 19.13
C ARG A 91 -11.52 0.23 20.60
N SER A 92 -10.73 -0.78 20.95
CA SER A 92 -10.31 -1.09 22.32
C SER A 92 -8.94 -0.54 22.67
N GLY A 93 -8.12 -0.18 21.68
CA GLY A 93 -6.72 0.21 21.86
C GLY A 93 -5.78 -0.95 22.18
N ARG A 94 -6.27 -2.21 22.20
CA ARG A 94 -5.45 -3.39 22.49
C ARG A 94 -4.37 -3.56 21.42
N ARG A 95 -3.14 -3.83 21.84
CA ARG A 95 -1.98 -3.95 20.95
C ARG A 95 -1.39 -5.35 20.99
N TRP A 96 -0.76 -5.74 19.91
CA TRP A 96 0.09 -6.91 19.82
C TRP A 96 1.35 -6.58 19.02
N HIS A 97 2.40 -7.34 19.27
CA HIS A 97 3.63 -7.34 18.49
C HIS A 97 3.98 -8.78 18.09
N GLN A 98 4.57 -8.95 16.92
CA GLN A 98 5.12 -10.22 16.50
C GLN A 98 6.42 -10.04 15.74
N HIS A 99 7.42 -10.83 16.12
CA HIS A 99 8.66 -10.91 15.38
C HIS A 99 8.52 -11.99 14.30
N HIS A 100 8.58 -11.57 13.03
CA HIS A 100 8.48 -12.46 11.89
C HIS A 100 9.35 -11.93 10.76
N PRO A 101 10.22 -12.76 10.15
CA PRO A 101 10.93 -12.36 8.95
C PRO A 101 9.96 -11.88 7.86
N LEU A 102 10.30 -10.79 7.19
CA LEU A 102 9.50 -10.22 6.10
C LEU A 102 10.36 -10.08 4.85
N SER A 103 9.89 -10.63 3.74
CA SER A 103 10.44 -10.38 2.40
C SER A 103 9.78 -9.16 1.72
N GLY A 104 8.80 -8.54 2.39
CA GLY A 104 8.06 -7.38 1.91
C GLY A 104 6.91 -7.02 2.84
N ARG A 105 6.11 -6.04 2.43
CA ARG A 105 4.93 -5.62 3.20
C ARG A 105 3.86 -6.73 3.20
N PRO A 106 3.30 -7.09 4.36
CA PRO A 106 2.17 -8.00 4.44
C PRO A 106 0.88 -7.30 4.00
N TYR A 107 -0.14 -8.11 3.71
CA TYR A 107 -1.48 -7.69 3.29
C TYR A 107 -2.45 -7.91 4.45
N LEU A 108 -3.25 -6.89 4.76
CA LEU A 108 -4.42 -7.06 5.61
C LEU A 108 -5.58 -7.54 4.71
N ALA A 109 -5.94 -8.81 4.84
CA ALA A 109 -6.93 -9.51 4.03
C ALA A 109 -8.07 -10.00 4.94
N GLY A 110 -9.21 -9.31 4.91
CA GLY A 110 -10.30 -9.58 5.86
C GLY A 110 -9.82 -9.48 7.31
N SER A 111 -9.84 -10.62 8.01
CA SER A 111 -9.38 -10.74 9.41
C SER A 111 -7.97 -11.25 9.59
N LEU A 112 -7.27 -11.47 8.49
CA LEU A 112 -5.92 -12.00 8.46
C LEU A 112 -4.90 -10.92 8.10
N LEU A 113 -3.73 -11.01 8.71
CA LEU A 113 -2.53 -10.41 8.18
C LEU A 113 -1.71 -11.49 7.46
N VAL A 114 -1.63 -11.39 6.14
CA VAL A 114 -0.95 -12.36 5.29
C VAL A 114 0.40 -11.82 4.86
N GLY A 115 1.47 -12.56 5.10
CA GLY A 115 2.83 -12.13 4.76
C GLY A 115 3.67 -13.25 4.19
N LEU A 116 4.83 -12.86 3.68
CA LEU A 116 5.85 -13.77 3.16
C LEU A 116 7.20 -13.36 3.75
N GLY A 117 7.95 -14.32 4.27
CA GLY A 117 9.33 -14.12 4.73
C GLY A 117 9.92 -15.37 5.36
N GLY A 118 11.26 -15.46 5.40
CA GLY A 118 11.95 -16.65 5.91
C GLY A 118 11.65 -17.93 5.12
N GLY A 119 11.27 -17.80 3.83
CA GLY A 119 10.84 -18.93 2.99
C GLY A 119 9.43 -19.47 3.32
N GLN A 120 8.63 -18.71 4.09
CA GLN A 120 7.29 -19.09 4.51
C GLN A 120 6.28 -18.02 4.13
N LEU A 121 5.15 -18.45 3.56
CA LEU A 121 3.91 -17.69 3.54
C LEU A 121 3.18 -17.97 4.86
N PHE A 122 2.65 -16.94 5.50
CA PHE A 122 1.98 -17.07 6.78
C PHE A 122 0.73 -16.21 6.85
N ALA A 123 -0.18 -16.56 7.75
CA ALA A 123 -1.24 -15.67 8.21
C ALA A 123 -1.28 -15.59 9.72
N LEU A 124 -1.46 -14.37 10.20
CA LEU A 124 -1.75 -14.05 11.58
C LEU A 124 -3.20 -13.59 11.70
N ASP A 125 -3.83 -13.86 12.83
CA ASP A 125 -5.05 -13.18 13.25
C ASP A 125 -4.73 -11.68 13.43
N ALA A 126 -5.44 -10.80 12.72
CA ALA A 126 -5.12 -9.37 12.72
C ALA A 126 -5.43 -8.68 14.06
N ASN A 127 -6.29 -9.26 14.91
CA ASN A 127 -6.66 -8.70 16.22
C ASN A 127 -5.65 -9.02 17.32
N THR A 128 -4.98 -10.16 17.19
CA THR A 128 -4.16 -10.75 18.26
C THR A 128 -2.71 -10.97 17.87
N GLY A 129 -2.39 -10.96 16.57
CA GLY A 129 -1.07 -11.31 16.06
C GLY A 129 -0.76 -12.81 16.11
N ARG A 130 -1.70 -13.64 16.59
CA ARG A 130 -1.49 -15.09 16.70
C ARG A 130 -1.40 -15.71 15.32
N GLN A 131 -0.34 -16.49 15.07
CA GLN A 131 -0.23 -17.24 13.83
C GLN A 131 -1.34 -18.28 13.72
N LEU A 132 -2.04 -18.27 12.59
CA LEU A 132 -3.14 -19.18 12.30
C LEU A 132 -2.66 -20.32 11.39
N TRP A 133 -1.85 -19.99 10.39
CA TRP A 133 -1.24 -20.97 9.51
C TRP A 133 0.08 -20.45 8.94
N GLN A 134 0.93 -21.38 8.50
CA GLN A 134 2.15 -21.10 7.75
C GLN A 134 2.41 -22.22 6.74
N ARG A 135 3.09 -21.90 5.63
CA ARG A 135 3.51 -22.89 4.64
C ARG A 135 4.74 -22.44 3.86
N PRO A 136 5.57 -23.39 3.37
CA PRO A 136 6.69 -23.06 2.50
C PRO A 136 6.23 -22.31 1.25
N ALA A 137 6.94 -21.23 0.93
CA ALA A 137 6.70 -20.45 -0.28
C ALA A 137 7.96 -19.68 -0.67
N VAL A 138 8.16 -19.52 -1.99
CA VAL A 138 9.28 -18.78 -2.56
C VAL A 138 8.72 -17.80 -3.60
N GLY A 139 9.27 -16.60 -3.66
CA GLY A 139 8.83 -15.56 -4.58
C GLY A 139 8.57 -14.24 -3.89
N GLY A 140 7.76 -13.39 -4.53
CA GLY A 140 7.26 -12.15 -3.97
C GLY A 140 5.75 -12.18 -3.82
N LEU A 141 5.23 -11.89 -2.63
CA LEU A 141 3.79 -11.76 -2.38
C LEU A 141 3.23 -10.51 -3.08
N ARG A 142 2.31 -10.71 -4.02
CA ARG A 142 1.73 -9.66 -4.88
C ARG A 142 0.31 -9.26 -4.49
N GLY A 143 -0.36 -10.08 -3.71
CA GLY A 143 -1.71 -9.81 -3.25
C GLY A 143 -2.21 -10.93 -2.34
N ALA A 144 -3.15 -10.59 -1.46
CA ALA A 144 -3.92 -11.53 -0.69
C ALA A 144 -5.33 -11.00 -0.45
N ASP A 145 -6.31 -11.90 -0.34
CA ASP A 145 -7.67 -11.63 0.09
C ASP A 145 -8.21 -12.82 0.88
N ASP A 146 -9.19 -12.61 1.76
CA ASP A 146 -9.78 -13.65 2.62
C ASP A 146 -11.30 -13.45 2.75
N ASP A 147 -12.07 -14.47 2.38
CA ASP A 147 -13.54 -14.45 2.46
C ASP A 147 -14.08 -15.00 3.79
N GLY A 148 -13.20 -15.46 4.68
CA GLY A 148 -13.58 -16.08 5.96
C GLY A 148 -13.41 -17.59 5.99
N ASP A 149 -13.26 -18.24 4.84
CA ASP A 149 -13.03 -19.68 4.71
C ASP A 149 -11.76 -19.99 3.91
N ILE A 150 -11.56 -19.24 2.82
CA ILE A 150 -10.46 -19.37 1.88
C ILE A 150 -9.67 -18.06 1.84
N THR A 151 -8.35 -18.19 2.02
CA THR A 151 -7.40 -17.14 1.72
C THR A 151 -6.85 -17.33 0.31
N LEU A 152 -7.06 -16.36 -0.57
CA LEU A 152 -6.45 -16.30 -1.88
C LEU A 152 -5.15 -15.52 -1.80
N VAL A 153 -4.05 -16.05 -2.33
CA VAL A 153 -2.76 -15.35 -2.42
C VAL A 153 -2.19 -15.42 -3.82
N SER A 154 -1.52 -14.35 -4.25
CA SER A 154 -0.78 -14.29 -5.52
C SER A 154 0.70 -14.14 -5.24
N ILE A 155 1.52 -15.05 -5.74
CA ILE A 155 2.97 -15.06 -5.54
C ILE A 155 3.65 -15.02 -6.91
N ALA A 156 4.46 -13.98 -7.15
CA ALA A 156 5.29 -13.92 -8.35
C ALA A 156 6.58 -14.71 -8.12
N SER A 157 7.04 -15.44 -9.14
CA SER A 157 8.38 -16.01 -9.16
C SER A 157 9.43 -14.92 -8.96
N LEU A 158 10.61 -15.31 -8.49
CA LEU A 158 11.73 -14.37 -8.35
C LEU A 158 12.18 -13.79 -9.69
N SER A 159 11.97 -14.51 -10.80
CA SER A 159 12.20 -13.99 -12.17
C SER A 159 11.11 -13.01 -12.63
N GLY A 160 9.94 -13.00 -11.98
CA GLY A 160 8.77 -12.21 -12.40
C GLY A 160 7.98 -12.81 -13.57
N GLU A 161 8.51 -13.84 -14.23
CA GLU A 161 7.92 -14.46 -15.42
C GLU A 161 6.72 -15.36 -15.13
N ARG A 162 6.49 -15.70 -13.86
CA ARG A 162 5.36 -16.54 -13.46
C ARG A 162 4.69 -15.95 -12.24
N THR A 163 3.37 -16.04 -12.20
CA THR A 163 2.58 -15.76 -11.01
C THR A 163 1.74 -16.98 -10.71
N THR A 164 1.85 -17.47 -9.49
CA THR A 164 1.02 -18.55 -8.97
C THR A 164 -0.02 -17.95 -8.03
N MET A 165 -1.29 -18.28 -8.25
CA MET A 165 -2.37 -18.01 -7.32
C MET A 165 -2.69 -19.27 -6.53
N LEU A 166 -2.82 -19.14 -5.21
CA LEU A 166 -3.17 -20.24 -4.32
C LEU A 166 -4.43 -19.89 -3.54
N ALA A 167 -5.38 -20.81 -3.53
CA ALA A 167 -6.50 -20.80 -2.58
C ALA A 167 -6.12 -21.72 -1.41
N ILE A 168 -6.15 -21.18 -0.20
CA ILE A 168 -5.66 -21.82 1.02
C ILE A 168 -6.82 -21.87 2.02
N ASP A 169 -7.13 -23.05 2.56
CA ASP A 169 -8.13 -23.16 3.62
C ASP A 169 -7.59 -22.72 4.99
N ARG A 170 -8.47 -22.66 6.00
CA ARG A 170 -8.09 -22.23 7.35
C ARG A 170 -7.01 -23.07 8.04
N SER A 171 -6.76 -24.30 7.58
CA SER A 171 -5.67 -25.15 8.10
C SER A 171 -4.31 -24.83 7.47
N GLY A 172 -4.28 -23.95 6.46
CA GLY A 172 -3.07 -23.66 5.68
C GLY A 172 -2.89 -24.60 4.48
N ARG A 173 -3.86 -25.48 4.20
CA ARG A 173 -3.78 -26.42 3.07
C ARG A 173 -4.20 -25.73 1.78
N VAL A 174 -3.41 -25.91 0.72
CA VAL A 174 -3.77 -25.44 -0.61
C VAL A 174 -4.90 -26.31 -1.15
N VAL A 175 -6.04 -25.69 -1.42
CA VAL A 175 -7.21 -26.36 -2.01
C VAL A 175 -7.29 -26.17 -3.52
N ARG A 176 -6.65 -25.13 -4.04
CA ARG A 176 -6.53 -24.87 -5.47
C ARG A 176 -5.28 -24.06 -5.79
N GLN A 177 -4.68 -24.35 -6.94
CA GLN A 177 -3.58 -23.59 -7.50
C GLN A 177 -3.88 -23.24 -8.96
N LEU A 178 -3.51 -22.02 -9.36
CA LEU A 178 -3.56 -21.56 -10.74
C LEU A 178 -2.22 -20.91 -11.08
N ASP A 179 -1.58 -21.37 -12.14
CA ASP A 179 -0.32 -20.80 -12.61
C ASP A 179 -0.57 -19.95 -13.85
N ALA A 180 -0.03 -18.74 -13.85
CA ALA A 180 -0.03 -17.83 -14.98
C ALA A 180 1.40 -17.47 -15.35
N SER A 181 1.70 -17.50 -16.65
CA SER A 181 2.92 -16.90 -17.19
C SER A 181 2.73 -15.39 -17.33
N GLY A 182 3.75 -14.62 -16.96
CA GLY A 182 3.86 -13.21 -17.33
C GLY A 182 3.96 -13.10 -18.85
N ALA A 183 3.20 -12.17 -19.42
CA ALA A 183 3.29 -11.82 -20.84
C ALA A 183 4.63 -11.14 -21.15
#